data_AF-A0A2E3TKT5-F1
#
_entry.id   AF-A0A2E3TKT5-F1
#
_cell.length_a   1.000
_cell.length_b   1.000
_cell.length_c   1.000
_cell.angle_alpha   90.00
_cell.angle_beta   90.00
_cell.angle_gamma   90.00
#
_symmetry.space_group_name_H-M   'P 1'
#
loop_
_entity.id
_entity.type
_entity.pdbx_description
1 polymer ?
#
loop_
_entity_poly.entity_id
_entity_poly.type
_entity_poly.pdbx_seq_one_letter_code
_entity_poly.pdbx_strand_id
1 'polypeptide(L)'
;MKNYLTKIKHQLFRKDSLKLQILKYFLCGGLAVFVDQIVYYSLGLHLIPIFTSSDPIVEFLGISITSVDYEYQSRNLWIVKIICWILANTTVYLMNRAFVFTSGKHNIFKEIILFYTFSLPQFVFIALIDILVKFGWEVTYANYSMLLLAGFVNFVIRKFIIFKG
;
A
#
# COMPACT_ATOMS: atom_id res chain seq x y z
N MET A 1 -29.00 7.08 -18.84
CA MET A 1 -27.67 6.51 -18.50
C MET A 1 -26.48 7.32 -19.02
N LYS A 2 -26.40 7.67 -20.32
CA LYS A 2 -25.29 8.48 -20.89
C LYS A 2 -24.99 9.77 -20.11
N ASN A 3 -26.02 10.54 -19.75
CA ASN A 3 -25.86 11.83 -19.04
C ASN A 3 -25.23 11.73 -17.64
N TYR A 4 -25.47 10.64 -16.91
CA TYR A 4 -24.89 10.42 -15.58
C TYR A 4 -23.40 10.07 -15.69
N LEU A 5 -23.01 9.23 -16.65
CA LEU A 5 -21.62 8.89 -16.93
C LEU A 5 -20.79 10.12 -17.32
N THR A 6 -21.33 11.03 -18.12
CA THR A 6 -20.64 12.29 -18.46
C THR A 6 -20.46 13.19 -17.24
N LYS A 7 -21.47 13.26 -16.36
CA LYS A 7 -21.43 14.07 -15.14
C LYS A 7 -20.42 13.50 -14.13
N ILE A 8 -20.39 12.18 -13.96
CA ILE A 8 -19.43 11.45 -13.13
C ILE A 8 -18.01 11.65 -13.67
N LYS A 9 -17.80 11.50 -14.99
CA LYS A 9 -16.50 11.74 -15.63
C LYS A 9 -16.03 13.18 -15.41
N HIS A 10 -16.91 14.17 -15.57
CA HIS A 10 -16.57 15.57 -15.34
C HIS A 10 -16.19 15.84 -13.87
N GLN A 11 -16.91 15.27 -12.91
CA GLN A 11 -16.54 15.36 -11.50
C GLN A 11 -15.23 14.61 -11.19
N LEU A 12 -14.97 13.47 -11.81
CA LEU A 12 -13.73 12.70 -11.64
C LEU A 12 -12.48 13.44 -12.13
N PHE A 13 -12.59 14.31 -13.13
CA PHE A 13 -11.44 15.07 -13.66
C PHE A 13 -11.38 16.53 -13.17
N ARG A 14 -12.38 17.02 -12.43
CA ARG A 14 -12.32 18.33 -11.78
C ARG A 14 -11.24 18.38 -10.69
N LYS A 15 -10.31 19.33 -10.79
CA LYS A 15 -9.16 19.52 -9.88
C LYS A 15 -9.23 20.83 -9.09
N ASP A 16 -10.34 21.55 -9.19
CA ASP A 16 -10.56 22.90 -8.66
C ASP A 16 -11.11 22.93 -7.21
N SER A 17 -11.65 21.81 -6.71
CA SER A 17 -12.22 21.72 -5.36
C SER A 17 -11.32 20.93 -4.41
N LEU A 18 -10.90 21.56 -3.30
CA LEU A 18 -10.10 20.93 -2.25
C LEU A 18 -10.78 19.69 -1.65
N LYS A 19 -12.09 19.76 -1.36
CA LYS A 19 -12.88 18.64 -0.81
C LYS A 19 -12.86 17.43 -1.76
N LEU A 20 -12.91 17.68 -3.05
CA LEU A 20 -12.90 16.65 -4.08
C LEU A 20 -11.50 16.05 -4.27
N GLN A 21 -10.43 16.85 -4.16
CA GLN A 21 -9.05 16.35 -4.16
C GLN A 21 -8.80 15.44 -2.95
N ILE A 22 -9.27 15.82 -1.76
CA ILE A 22 -9.15 15.01 -0.54
C ILE A 22 -9.88 13.67 -0.72
N LEU A 23 -11.12 13.68 -1.21
CA LEU A 23 -11.87 12.46 -1.45
C LEU A 23 -11.16 11.53 -2.44
N LYS A 24 -10.69 12.08 -3.57
CA LYS A 24 -9.94 11.29 -4.57
C LYS A 24 -8.64 10.75 -3.98
N TYR A 25 -7.94 11.54 -3.17
CA TYR A 25 -6.72 11.10 -2.51
C TYR A 25 -6.97 9.88 -1.61
N PHE A 26 -8.04 9.89 -0.79
CA PHE A 26 -8.42 8.73 0.01
C PHE A 26 -8.77 7.50 -0.83
N LEU A 27 -9.54 7.69 -1.91
CA LEU A 27 -9.89 6.58 -2.82
C LEU A 27 -8.65 6.00 -3.52
N CYS A 28 -7.72 6.85 -3.95
CA CYS A 28 -6.48 6.42 -4.58
C CYS A 28 -5.57 5.67 -3.58
N GLY A 29 -5.48 6.16 -2.34
CA GLY A 29 -4.77 5.48 -1.26
C GLY A 29 -5.39 4.12 -0.93
N GLY A 30 -6.71 4.06 -0.82
CA GLY A 30 -7.45 2.81 -0.59
C GLY A 30 -7.23 1.78 -1.70
N LEU A 31 -7.23 2.21 -2.97
CA LEU A 31 -6.94 1.30 -4.09
C LEU A 31 -5.51 0.78 -4.05
N ALA A 32 -4.55 1.62 -3.65
CA ALA A 32 -3.17 1.16 -3.51
C ALA A 32 -2.98 0.14 -2.38
N VAL A 33 -3.69 0.31 -1.25
CA VAL A 33 -3.73 -0.74 -0.20
C VAL A 33 -4.33 -2.03 -0.74
N PHE A 34 -5.40 -1.93 -1.53
CA PHE A 34 -6.00 -3.11 -2.13
C PHE A 34 -5.04 -3.84 -3.09
N VAL A 35 -4.31 -3.10 -3.93
CA VAL A 35 -3.25 -3.66 -4.79
C VAL A 35 -2.13 -4.29 -3.95
N ASP A 36 -1.69 -3.62 -2.90
CA ASP A 36 -0.68 -4.15 -1.96
C ASP A 36 -1.10 -5.50 -1.38
N GLN A 37 -2.35 -5.63 -0.91
CA GLN A 37 -2.85 -6.88 -0.33
C GLN A 37 -2.95 -8.01 -1.35
N ILE A 38 -3.47 -7.74 -2.55
CA ILE A 38 -3.53 -8.76 -3.60
C ILE A 38 -2.11 -9.28 -3.91
N VAL A 39 -1.16 -8.37 -4.14
CA VAL A 39 0.22 -8.75 -4.44
C VAL A 39 0.84 -9.51 -3.27
N TYR A 40 0.65 -9.03 -2.04
CA TYR A 40 1.22 -9.64 -0.84
C TYR A 40 0.76 -11.10 -0.67
N TYR A 41 -0.54 -11.34 -0.71
CA TYR A 41 -1.09 -12.69 -0.57
C TYR A 41 -0.78 -13.58 -1.78
N SER A 42 -0.89 -13.06 -3.01
CA SER A 42 -0.57 -13.85 -4.21
C SER A 42 0.89 -14.26 -4.27
N LEU A 43 1.83 -13.34 -3.98
CA LEU A 43 3.25 -13.68 -3.94
C LEU A 43 3.56 -14.62 -2.77
N GLY A 44 3.04 -14.30 -1.59
CA GLY A 44 3.31 -15.04 -0.37
C GLY A 44 2.81 -16.48 -0.37
N LEU A 45 1.71 -16.75 -1.08
CA LEU A 45 1.11 -18.07 -1.19
C LEU A 45 1.71 -18.89 -2.34
N HIS A 46 2.04 -18.26 -3.48
CA HIS A 46 2.32 -18.99 -4.71
C HIS A 46 3.77 -18.95 -5.19
N LEU A 47 4.54 -17.91 -4.86
CA LEU A 47 5.87 -17.68 -5.46
C LEU A 47 6.99 -17.57 -4.43
N ILE A 48 6.73 -16.88 -3.31
CA ILE A 48 7.73 -16.58 -2.29
C ILE A 48 7.10 -16.90 -0.93
N PRO A 49 7.21 -18.16 -0.44
CA PRO A 49 6.54 -18.59 0.78
C PRO A 49 6.92 -17.75 1.99
N ILE A 50 5.92 -17.15 2.64
CA ILE A 50 6.06 -16.35 3.87
C ILE A 50 5.10 -16.77 4.99
N PHE A 51 4.09 -17.56 4.68
CA PHE A 51 3.05 -17.96 5.63
C PHE A 51 3.47 -19.22 6.38
N THR A 52 2.97 -19.38 7.61
CA THR A 52 3.07 -20.63 8.38
C THR A 52 1.77 -21.41 8.26
N SER A 53 1.77 -22.68 8.66
CA SER A 53 0.56 -23.51 8.63
C SER A 53 -0.56 -22.99 9.55
N SER A 54 -0.22 -22.19 10.58
CA SER A 54 -1.16 -21.54 11.51
C SER A 54 -1.53 -20.12 11.10
N ASP A 55 -1.04 -19.61 9.96
CA ASP A 55 -1.38 -18.27 9.53
C ASP A 55 -2.89 -18.18 9.19
N PRO A 56 -3.60 -17.13 9.66
CA PRO A 56 -5.04 -16.99 9.45
C PRO A 56 -5.50 -17.11 8.00
N ILE A 57 -4.69 -16.66 7.02
CA ILE A 57 -5.08 -16.78 5.60
C ILE A 57 -5.02 -18.22 5.11
N VAL A 58 -4.08 -19.01 5.65
CA VAL A 58 -3.88 -20.41 5.31
C VAL A 58 -5.02 -21.24 5.89
N GLU A 59 -5.36 -21.00 7.16
CA GLU A 59 -6.52 -21.62 7.82
C GLU A 59 -7.83 -21.25 7.12
N PHE A 60 -8.02 -19.97 6.77
CA PHE A 60 -9.21 -19.49 6.08
C PHE A 60 -9.39 -20.12 4.69
N LEU A 61 -8.29 -20.32 3.94
CA LEU A 61 -8.30 -20.96 2.63
C LEU A 61 -8.34 -22.50 2.70
N GLY A 62 -8.11 -23.09 3.88
CA GLY A 62 -8.07 -24.54 4.07
C GLY A 62 -6.94 -25.23 3.30
N ILE A 63 -5.84 -24.53 3.05
CA ILE A 63 -4.69 -25.06 2.30
C ILE A 63 -3.61 -25.54 3.26
N SER A 64 -2.89 -26.59 2.85
CA SER A 64 -1.72 -27.06 3.60
C SER A 64 -0.45 -26.48 3.00
N ILE A 65 0.35 -25.81 3.83
CA ILE A 65 1.68 -25.33 3.47
C ILE A 65 2.72 -25.83 4.45
N THR A 66 3.94 -26.07 3.95
CA THR A 66 5.09 -26.43 4.79
C THR A 66 5.69 -25.14 5.34
N SER A 67 5.72 -25.00 6.67
CA SER A 67 6.37 -23.87 7.32
C SER A 67 7.88 -23.86 7.03
N VAL A 68 8.42 -22.68 6.78
CA VAL A 68 9.85 -22.42 6.63
C VAL A 68 10.42 -21.93 7.96
N ASP A 69 11.74 -22.02 8.14
CA ASP A 69 12.44 -21.43 9.28
C ASP A 69 12.35 -19.90 9.23
N TYR A 70 12.51 -19.26 10.41
CA TYR A 70 12.38 -17.81 10.54
C TYR A 70 13.33 -17.03 9.63
N GLU A 71 14.58 -17.49 9.46
CA GLU A 71 15.56 -16.76 8.65
C GLU A 71 15.16 -16.74 7.16
N TYR A 72 14.67 -17.88 6.66
CA TYR A 72 14.09 -17.96 5.32
C TYR A 72 12.80 -17.13 5.20
N GLN A 73 11.89 -17.22 6.18
CA GLN A 73 10.64 -16.46 6.23
C GLN A 73 10.89 -14.95 6.21
N SER A 74 11.83 -14.47 7.04
CA SER A 74 12.20 -13.07 7.17
C SER A 74 12.72 -12.50 5.85
N ARG A 75 13.69 -13.19 5.22
CA ARG A 75 14.21 -12.76 3.90
C ARG A 75 13.10 -12.67 2.86
N ASN A 76 12.25 -13.69 2.80
CA ASN A 76 11.13 -13.74 1.86
C ASN A 76 10.11 -12.63 2.12
N LEU A 77 9.79 -12.36 3.40
CA LEU A 77 8.92 -11.28 3.82
C LEU A 77 9.46 -9.92 3.34
N TRP A 78 10.75 -9.65 3.52
CA TRP A 78 11.40 -8.44 3.02
C TRP A 78 11.28 -8.31 1.50
N ILE A 79 11.55 -9.38 0.74
CA ILE A 79 11.43 -9.38 -0.72
C ILE A 79 9.99 -9.08 -1.15
N VAL A 80 9.00 -9.80 -0.59
CA VAL A 80 7.58 -9.60 -0.90
C VAL A 80 7.17 -8.17 -0.56
N LYS A 81 7.55 -7.65 0.61
CA LYS A 81 7.20 -6.28 1.01
C LYS A 81 7.87 -5.20 0.17
N ILE A 82 9.10 -5.41 -0.30
CA ILE A 82 9.75 -4.50 -1.27
C ILE A 82 8.96 -4.47 -2.58
N ILE A 83 8.55 -5.64 -3.10
CA ILE A 83 7.76 -5.71 -4.34
C ILE A 83 6.40 -5.01 -4.15
N CYS A 84 5.73 -5.29 -3.03
CA CYS A 84 4.47 -4.63 -2.69
C CYS A 84 4.63 -3.11 -2.59
N TRP A 85 5.69 -2.62 -1.93
CA TRP A 85 6.02 -1.20 -1.82
C TRP A 85 6.21 -0.55 -3.20
N ILE A 86 6.92 -1.19 -4.13
CA ILE A 86 7.09 -0.67 -5.50
C ILE A 86 5.74 -0.56 -6.22
N LEU A 87 4.94 -1.63 -6.21
CA LEU A 87 3.68 -1.68 -6.96
C LEU A 87 2.61 -0.76 -6.36
N ALA A 88 2.50 -0.73 -5.03
CA ALA A 88 1.59 0.16 -4.33
C ALA A 88 1.97 1.63 -4.55
N ASN A 89 3.25 2.00 -4.40
CA ASN A 89 3.69 3.38 -4.66
C ASN A 89 3.53 3.78 -6.12
N THR A 90 3.80 2.88 -7.06
CA THR A 90 3.52 3.13 -8.49
C THR A 90 2.03 3.40 -8.71
N THR A 91 1.16 2.58 -8.11
CA THR A 91 -0.30 2.76 -8.20
C THR A 91 -0.72 4.11 -7.64
N VAL A 92 -0.27 4.48 -6.43
CA VAL A 92 -0.56 5.79 -5.84
C VAL A 92 -0.06 6.92 -6.73
N TYR A 93 1.16 6.83 -7.27
CA TYR A 93 1.72 7.85 -8.15
C TYR A 93 0.87 8.04 -9.41
N LEU A 94 0.55 6.95 -10.11
CA LEU A 94 -0.25 7.00 -11.34
C LEU A 94 -1.64 7.56 -11.07
N MET A 95 -2.30 7.11 -10.01
CA MET A 95 -3.63 7.59 -9.65
C MET A 95 -3.63 9.05 -9.20
N ASN A 96 -2.67 9.46 -8.37
CA ASN A 96 -2.56 10.83 -7.92
C ASN A 96 -2.29 11.78 -9.09
N ARG A 97 -1.43 11.37 -10.02
CA ARG A 97 -1.13 12.16 -11.23
C ARG A 97 -2.34 12.25 -12.17
N ALA A 98 -3.05 11.14 -12.38
CA ALA A 98 -4.22 11.10 -13.26
C ALA A 98 -5.40 11.90 -12.68
N PHE A 99 -5.77 11.63 -11.43
CA PHE A 99 -7.07 12.03 -10.86
C PHE A 99 -6.98 13.17 -9.84
N VAL A 100 -5.87 13.30 -9.09
CA VAL A 100 -5.81 14.18 -7.92
C VAL A 100 -5.12 15.50 -8.24
N PHE A 101 -3.90 15.47 -8.78
CA PHE A 101 -3.05 16.65 -8.95
C PHE A 101 -2.88 17.03 -10.42
N THR A 102 -2.69 18.32 -10.71
CA THR A 102 -2.27 18.79 -12.04
C THR A 102 -0.77 18.56 -12.21
N SER A 103 -0.41 17.61 -13.08
CA SER A 103 0.97 17.36 -13.50
C SER A 103 1.62 18.61 -14.10
N GLY A 104 2.95 18.73 -14.03
CA GLY A 104 3.70 19.74 -14.81
C GLY A 104 4.58 20.71 -14.02
N LYS A 105 4.65 20.58 -12.69
CA LYS A 105 5.61 21.37 -11.88
C LYS A 105 7.05 20.90 -12.06
N HIS A 106 7.25 19.60 -12.29
CA HIS A 106 8.57 19.01 -12.55
C HIS A 106 8.49 18.03 -13.73
N ASN A 107 9.65 17.65 -14.29
CA ASN A 107 9.73 16.56 -15.26
C ASN A 107 9.36 15.22 -14.57
N ILE A 108 8.76 14.29 -15.30
CA ILE A 108 8.24 13.00 -14.82
C ILE A 108 9.24 12.24 -13.95
N PHE A 109 10.52 12.21 -14.34
CA PHE A 109 11.58 11.54 -13.59
C PHE A 109 11.79 12.14 -12.20
N LYS A 110 11.78 13.47 -12.07
CA LYS A 110 11.91 14.15 -10.78
C LYS A 110 10.70 13.90 -9.89
N GLU A 111 9.50 13.85 -10.46
CA GLU A 111 8.28 13.52 -9.71
C GLU A 111 8.33 12.10 -9.14
N ILE A 112 8.76 11.12 -9.95
CA ILE A 112 8.91 9.72 -9.51
C ILE A 112 9.96 9.61 -8.41
N ILE A 113 11.15 10.19 -8.60
CA ILE A 113 12.23 10.14 -7.60
C ILE A 113 11.74 10.72 -6.27
N LEU A 114 11.16 11.93 -6.28
CA LEU A 114 10.63 12.56 -5.07
C LEU A 114 9.57 11.67 -4.41
N PHE A 115 8.64 11.12 -5.20
CA PHE A 115 7.58 10.26 -4.68
C PHE A 115 8.13 9.05 -3.93
N TYR A 116 9.10 8.37 -4.53
CA TYR A 116 9.75 7.19 -3.95
C TYR A 116 10.66 7.54 -2.76
N THR A 117 11.36 8.67 -2.79
CA THR A 117 12.18 9.12 -1.64
C THR A 117 11.32 9.35 -0.40
N PHE A 118 10.13 9.95 -0.55
CA PHE A 118 9.23 10.18 0.57
C PHE A 118 8.49 8.92 1.05
N SER A 119 8.51 7.83 0.29
CA SER A 119 7.97 6.54 0.73
C SER A 119 9.01 5.63 1.40
N LEU A 120 10.30 6.03 1.47
CA LEU A 120 11.35 5.29 2.17
C LEU A 120 11.09 5.04 3.67
N PRO A 121 10.46 5.95 4.44
CA PRO A 121 10.11 5.64 5.85
C PRO A 121 9.28 4.37 6.02
N GLN A 122 8.65 3.88 4.94
CA GLN A 122 7.88 2.65 4.96
C GLN A 122 8.73 1.40 5.25
N PHE A 123 10.04 1.46 5.01
CA PHE A 123 10.97 0.39 5.41
C PHE A 123 11.07 0.21 6.93
N VAL A 124 10.83 1.26 7.71
CA VAL A 124 10.74 1.13 9.18
C VAL A 124 9.55 0.26 9.55
N PHE A 125 8.42 0.41 8.87
CA PHE A 125 7.24 -0.41 9.12
C PHE A 125 7.45 -1.86 8.68
N ILE A 126 8.20 -2.11 7.60
CA ILE A 126 8.57 -3.47 7.19
C ILE A 126 9.46 -4.13 8.26
N ALA A 127 10.46 -3.40 8.78
CA ALA A 127 11.29 -3.89 9.87
C ALA A 127 10.48 -4.20 11.15
N LEU A 128 9.45 -3.40 11.44
CA LEU A 128 8.54 -3.68 12.56
C LEU A 128 7.73 -4.98 12.35
N ILE A 129 7.28 -5.28 11.13
CA ILE A 129 6.64 -6.58 10.83
C ILE A 129 7.61 -7.71 11.13
N ASP A 130 8.84 -7.63 10.61
CA ASP A 130 9.85 -8.67 10.79
C ASP A 130 10.17 -8.92 12.27
N ILE A 131 10.22 -7.85 13.08
CA ILE A 131 10.35 -7.95 14.54
C ILE A 131 9.15 -8.67 15.16
N LEU A 132 7.91 -8.33 14.79
CA LEU A 132 6.71 -9.00 15.31
C LEU A 132 6.73 -10.50 14.97
N VAL A 133 7.09 -10.84 13.73
CA VAL A 133 7.20 -12.22 13.26
C VAL A 133 8.28 -12.98 14.03
N LYS A 134 9.40 -12.33 14.33
CA LYS A 134 10.45 -12.89 15.21
C LYS A 134 9.94 -13.22 16.61
N PHE A 135 8.98 -12.46 17.13
CA PHE A 135 8.31 -12.73 18.41
C PHE A 135 7.17 -13.76 18.31
N GLY A 136 7.05 -14.46 17.16
CA GLY A 136 6.07 -15.53 16.96
C GLY A 136 4.70 -15.04 16.48
N TRP A 137 4.61 -13.80 15.98
CA TRP A 137 3.37 -13.35 15.34
C TRP A 137 3.26 -13.91 13.93
N GLU A 138 2.04 -14.29 13.56
CA GLU A 138 1.74 -14.65 12.19
C GLU A 138 1.86 -13.44 11.27
N VAL A 139 2.38 -13.67 10.07
CA VAL A 139 2.71 -12.61 9.10
C VAL A 139 1.47 -11.83 8.68
N THR A 140 0.28 -12.46 8.66
CA THR A 140 -0.99 -11.78 8.41
C THR A 140 -1.34 -10.76 9.49
N TYR A 141 -1.19 -11.08 10.78
CA TYR A 141 -1.47 -10.13 11.87
C TYR A 141 -0.45 -8.98 11.89
N ALA A 142 0.82 -9.31 11.68
CA ALA A 142 1.88 -8.31 11.60
C ALA A 142 1.66 -7.36 10.41
N ASN A 143 1.23 -7.88 9.25
CA ASN A 143 0.85 -7.09 8.08
C ASN A 143 -0.32 -6.14 8.35
N TYR A 144 -1.41 -6.60 8.97
CA TYR A 144 -2.53 -5.72 9.29
C TYR A 144 -2.16 -4.63 10.30
N SER A 145 -1.34 -4.97 11.29
CA SER A 145 -0.82 -4.01 12.26
C SER A 145 0.01 -2.91 11.58
N MET A 146 0.82 -3.29 10.59
CA MET A 146 1.57 -2.37 9.75
C MET A 146 0.63 -1.46 8.93
N LEU A 147 -0.39 -2.00 8.28
CA LEU A 147 -1.33 -1.20 7.49
C LEU A 147 -2.06 -0.17 8.33
N LEU A 148 -2.49 -0.54 9.53
CA LEU A 148 -3.12 0.38 10.47
C LEU A 148 -2.15 1.47 10.91
N LEU A 149 -0.92 1.11 11.29
CA LEU A 149 0.07 2.07 11.76
C LEU A 149 0.56 2.99 10.64
N ALA A 150 0.94 2.43 9.48
CA ALA A 150 1.41 3.18 8.32
C ALA A 150 0.29 4.03 7.70
N GLY A 151 -0.95 3.51 7.69
CA GLY A 151 -2.14 4.25 7.27
C GLY A 151 -2.42 5.42 8.20
N PHE A 152 -2.36 5.20 9.52
CA PHE A 152 -2.54 6.25 10.53
C PHE A 152 -1.43 7.30 10.47
N VAL A 153 -0.17 6.90 10.39
CA VAL A 153 0.97 7.83 10.28
C VAL A 153 0.89 8.63 8.99
N ASN A 154 0.57 7.99 7.85
CA ASN A 154 0.34 8.71 6.60
C ASN A 154 -0.84 9.69 6.73
N PHE A 155 -1.93 9.29 7.37
CA PHE A 155 -3.08 10.16 7.59
C PHE A 155 -2.72 11.34 8.50
N VAL A 156 -2.05 11.11 9.63
CA VAL A 156 -1.65 12.15 10.60
C VAL A 156 -0.65 13.11 10.01
N ILE A 157 0.41 12.62 9.35
CA ILE A 157 1.39 13.46 8.65
C ILE A 157 0.67 14.30 7.59
N ARG A 158 -0.22 13.71 6.80
CA ARG A 158 -0.87 14.44 5.72
C ARG A 158 -1.93 15.41 6.22
N LYS A 159 -2.67 15.05 7.28
CA LYS A 159 -3.66 15.91 7.91
C LYS A 159 -3.03 17.10 8.62
N PHE A 160 -1.99 16.90 9.42
CA PHE A 160 -1.42 17.96 10.26
C PHE A 160 -0.22 18.70 9.64
N ILE A 161 0.54 18.06 8.74
CA ILE A 161 1.73 18.66 8.11
C ILE A 161 1.43 19.21 6.70
N ILE A 162 0.55 18.56 5.93
CA ILE A 162 0.32 18.90 4.52
C ILE A 162 -0.93 19.76 4.31
N PHE A 163 -2.02 19.52 5.04
CA PHE A 163 -3.23 20.32 4.95
C PHE A 163 -3.37 21.25 6.16
N LYS A 164 -3.71 22.53 5.95
CA LYS A 164 -4.22 23.37 7.04
C LYS A 164 -5.66 22.94 7.34
N GLY A 165 -5.84 21.94 8.22
CA GLY A 165 -7.16 21.48 8.68
C GLY A 165 -7.17 20.09 9.30
#